data_AF-A0A6I3SGI1-F1
#
_entry.id   AF-A0A6I3SGI1-F1
#
_cell.length_a   1.000
_cell.length_b   1.000
_cell.length_c   1.000
_cell.angle_alpha   90.00
_cell.angle_beta   90.00
_cell.angle_gamma   90.00
#
_symmetry.space_group_name_H-M   'P 1'
#
loop_
_entity.id
_entity.type
_entity.pdbx_description
1 polymer ?
#
loop_
_entity_poly.entity_id
_entity_poly.type
_entity_poly.pdbx_seq_one_letter_code
_entity_poly.pdbx_strand_id
1 'polypeptide(L)'
;MNMLTVVEAVAILTEAGITNSPEILRRWLRQGKIKGECLHRAAGWKVDETDLHRFIEEHSNITRLKLSALEAEVERLLGKLAEVTAERDELRARLTTILETAKRKRFP
;
A
#
# COMPACT_ATOMS: atom_id res chain seq x y z
N MET A 1 8.61 -14.84 -28.86
CA MET A 1 7.59 -14.22 -27.97
C MET A 1 6.48 -15.23 -27.81
N ASN A 2 6.22 -15.66 -26.57
CA ASN A 2 5.07 -16.50 -26.29
C ASN A 2 3.86 -15.61 -26.05
N MET A 3 2.73 -15.97 -26.64
CA MET A 3 1.53 -15.13 -26.70
C MET A 3 0.39 -15.78 -25.94
N LEU A 4 0.02 -15.19 -24.82
CA LEU A 4 -1.02 -15.68 -23.94
C LEU A 4 -2.40 -15.16 -24.34
N THR A 5 -3.44 -15.95 -24.10
CA THR A 5 -4.81 -15.45 -24.11
C THR A 5 -5.07 -14.56 -22.91
N VAL A 6 -6.11 -13.72 -22.99
CA VAL A 6 -6.56 -12.91 -21.85
C VAL A 6 -6.86 -13.78 -20.62
N VAL A 7 -7.39 -14.99 -20.82
CA VAL A 7 -7.73 -15.90 -19.72
C VAL A 7 -6.49 -16.38 -18.98
N GLU A 8 -5.48 -16.85 -19.72
CA GLU A 8 -4.20 -17.29 -19.15
C GLU A 8 -3.48 -16.13 -18.46
N ALA A 9 -3.43 -14.96 -19.10
CA ALA A 9 -2.80 -13.78 -18.52
C ALA A 9 -3.51 -13.31 -17.23
N VAL A 10 -4.85 -13.40 -17.15
CA VAL A 10 -5.60 -13.09 -15.93
C VAL A 10 -5.31 -14.11 -14.83
N ALA A 11 -5.17 -15.39 -15.15
CA ALA A 11 -4.80 -16.40 -14.16
C ALA A 11 -3.45 -16.07 -13.50
N ILE A 12 -2.44 -15.73 -14.31
CA ILE A 12 -1.12 -15.31 -13.83
C ILE A 12 -1.21 -14.04 -12.97
N LEU A 13 -1.97 -13.03 -13.41
CA LEU A 13 -2.18 -11.79 -12.64
C LEU A 13 -2.94 -12.02 -11.32
N THR A 14 -3.80 -13.03 -11.28
CA THR A 14 -4.54 -13.42 -10.07
C THR A 14 -3.61 -14.09 -9.08
N GLU A 15 -2.76 -15.01 -9.54
CA GLU A 15 -1.74 -15.67 -8.71
C GLU A 15 -0.73 -14.67 -8.14
N ALA A 16 -0.38 -13.65 -8.93
CA ALA A 16 0.45 -12.53 -8.49
C ALA A 16 -0.28 -11.54 -7.53
N GLY A 17 -1.57 -11.74 -7.26
CA GLY A 17 -2.36 -10.89 -6.38
C GLY A 17 -2.64 -9.49 -6.93
N ILE A 18 -2.48 -9.27 -8.24
CA ILE A 18 -2.63 -7.95 -8.87
C ILE A 18 -4.09 -7.69 -9.26
N THR A 19 -4.69 -8.61 -10.04
CA THR A 19 -6.09 -8.50 -10.45
C THR A 19 -6.62 -9.84 -10.92
N ASN A 20 -7.89 -10.09 -10.64
CA ASN A 20 -8.66 -11.21 -11.16
C ASN A 20 -9.65 -10.80 -12.26
N SER A 21 -9.59 -9.55 -12.74
CA SER A 21 -10.56 -9.00 -13.71
C SER A 21 -9.98 -8.95 -15.12
N PRO A 22 -10.57 -9.71 -16.08
CA PRO A 22 -10.23 -9.60 -17.50
C PRO A 22 -10.47 -8.22 -18.10
N GLU A 23 -11.41 -7.45 -17.56
CA GLU A 23 -11.74 -6.11 -18.04
C GLU A 23 -10.63 -5.11 -17.72
N ILE A 24 -10.03 -5.24 -16.54
CA ILE A 24 -8.86 -4.45 -16.13
C ILE A 24 -7.67 -4.77 -17.03
N LEU A 25 -7.39 -6.06 -17.29
CA LEU A 25 -6.32 -6.44 -18.21
C LEU A 25 -6.54 -5.85 -19.61
N ARG A 26 -7.76 -5.98 -20.17
CA ARG A 26 -8.10 -5.37 -21.48
C ARG A 26 -7.93 -3.86 -21.48
N ARG A 27 -8.23 -3.18 -20.36
CA ARG A 27 -7.99 -1.73 -20.22
C ARG A 27 -6.49 -1.42 -20.26
N TRP A 28 -5.65 -2.19 -19.58
CA TRP A 28 -4.19 -1.99 -19.59
C TRP A 28 -3.57 -2.24 -20.95
N LEU A 29 -4.04 -3.26 -21.68
CA LEU A 29 -3.65 -3.51 -23.07
C LEU A 29 -3.99 -2.33 -23.99
N ARG A 30 -5.21 -1.78 -23.86
CA ARG A 30 -5.60 -0.56 -24.61
C ARG A 30 -4.79 0.67 -24.22
N GLN A 31 -4.36 0.76 -22.95
CA GLN A 31 -3.52 1.86 -22.46
C GLN A 31 -2.04 1.69 -22.81
N GLY A 32 -1.63 0.55 -23.40
CA GLY A 32 -0.23 0.26 -23.71
C GLY A 32 0.64 -0.02 -22.48
N LYS A 33 0.04 -0.32 -21.32
CA LYS A 33 0.79 -0.66 -20.10
C LYS A 33 1.39 -2.07 -20.14
N ILE A 34 0.73 -2.95 -20.89
CA ILE A 34 1.18 -4.30 -21.19
C ILE A 34 1.11 -4.42 -22.71
N LYS A 35 2.16 -4.95 -23.33
CA LYS A 35 2.18 -5.24 -24.76
C LYS A 35 1.24 -6.38 -25.09
N GLY A 36 0.44 -6.17 -26.11
CA GLY A 36 -0.40 -7.20 -26.67
C GLY A 36 -0.95 -6.79 -28.02
N GLU A 37 -1.37 -7.78 -28.78
CA GLU A 37 -1.88 -7.63 -30.13
C GLU A 37 -3.37 -7.97 -30.16
N CYS A 38 -4.16 -7.10 -30.77
CA CYS A 38 -5.54 -7.39 -31.09
C CYS A 38 -5.58 -7.91 -32.54
N LEU A 39 -5.46 -9.24 -32.69
CA LEU A 39 -5.40 -9.88 -34.01
C LEU A 39 -6.65 -9.61 -34.86
N HIS A 40 -7.85 -9.69 -34.26
CA HIS A 40 -9.13 -9.30 -34.87
C HIS A 40 -10.22 -9.18 -33.79
N ARG A 41 -11.33 -8.47 -34.08
CA ARG A 41 -12.46 -8.32 -33.12
C ARG A 41 -13.01 -9.66 -32.60
N ALA A 42 -12.95 -10.71 -33.44
CA ALA A 42 -13.43 -12.05 -33.10
C ALA A 42 -12.38 -12.92 -32.38
N ALA A 43 -11.09 -12.67 -32.60
CA ALA A 43 -9.99 -13.46 -32.03
C ALA A 43 -9.59 -12.97 -30.62
N GLY A 44 -9.94 -11.74 -30.26
CA GLY A 44 -9.61 -11.15 -28.96
C GLY A 44 -8.17 -10.65 -28.88
N TRP A 45 -7.71 -10.45 -27.64
CA TRP A 45 -6.35 -9.98 -27.35
C TRP A 45 -5.39 -11.14 -27.12
N LYS A 46 -4.18 -11.01 -27.65
CA LYS A 46 -3.02 -11.79 -27.27
C LYS A 46 -2.06 -10.93 -26.47
N VAL A 47 -1.57 -11.46 -25.35
CA VAL A 47 -0.73 -10.76 -24.40
C VAL A 47 0.69 -11.30 -24.53
N ASP A 48 1.67 -10.42 -24.64
CA ASP A 48 3.07 -10.84 -24.62
C ASP A 48 3.45 -11.32 -23.21
N GLU A 49 3.88 -12.58 -23.10
CA GLU A 49 4.21 -13.19 -21.80
C GLU A 49 5.37 -12.47 -21.09
N THR A 50 6.40 -12.08 -21.85
CA THR A 50 7.59 -11.41 -21.28
C THR A 50 7.23 -10.04 -20.72
N ASP A 51 6.42 -9.28 -21.47
CA ASP A 51 5.94 -7.96 -21.05
C ASP A 51 4.98 -8.06 -19.85
N LEU A 52 4.15 -9.11 -19.80
CA LEU A 52 3.28 -9.41 -18.65
C LEU A 52 4.09 -9.67 -17.38
N HIS A 53 5.14 -10.50 -17.45
CA HIS A 53 6.00 -10.76 -16.30
C HIS A 53 6.77 -9.52 -15.86
N ARG A 54 7.28 -8.71 -16.80
CA ARG A 54 7.88 -7.41 -16.47
C ARG A 54 6.90 -6.53 -15.70
N PHE A 55 5.66 -6.42 -16.19
CA PHE A 55 4.61 -5.65 -15.54
C PHE A 55 4.32 -6.15 -14.11
N ILE A 56 4.28 -7.47 -13.92
CA ILE A 56 4.08 -8.08 -12.60
C ILE A 56 5.22 -7.70 -11.66
N GLU A 57 6.47 -7.86 -12.09
CA GLU A 57 7.65 -7.55 -11.28
C GLU A 57 7.68 -6.07 -10.87
N GLU A 58 7.44 -5.16 -11.82
CA GLU A 58 7.34 -3.73 -11.56
C GLU A 58 6.24 -3.43 -10.54
N HIS A 59 5.06 -4.04 -10.70
CA HIS A 59 3.93 -3.83 -9.80
C HIS A 59 4.20 -4.35 -8.37
N SER A 60 4.79 -5.54 -8.26
CA SER A 60 5.17 -6.13 -6.98
C SER A 60 6.24 -5.31 -6.27
N ASN A 61 7.21 -4.76 -7.02
CA ASN A 61 8.24 -3.88 -6.45
C ASN A 61 7.63 -2.57 -5.93
N ILE A 62 6.77 -1.91 -6.71
CA ILE A 62 6.07 -0.70 -6.27
C ILE A 62 5.26 -0.95 -4.99
N THR A 63 4.53 -2.06 -4.93
CA THR A 63 3.75 -2.43 -3.74
C THR A 63 4.65 -2.66 -2.52
N ARG A 64 5.79 -3.32 -2.71
CA ARG A 64 6.80 -3.52 -1.65
C ARG A 64 7.39 -2.21 -1.13
N LEU A 65 7.75 -1.30 -2.04
CA LEU A 65 8.27 0.03 -1.68
C LEU A 65 7.23 0.85 -0.91
N LYS A 66 5.96 0.80 -1.33
CA LYS A 66 4.86 1.45 -0.61
C LYS A 66 4.65 0.86 0.78
N LEU A 67 4.73 -0.47 0.91
CA LEU A 67 4.63 -1.14 2.21
C LEU A 67 5.75 -0.70 3.14
N SER A 68 6.99 -0.70 2.68
CA SER A 68 8.14 -0.24 3.46
C SER A 68 8.00 1.23 3.89
N ALA A 69 7.50 2.10 3.02
CA ALA A 69 7.24 3.50 3.36
C ALA A 69 6.13 3.63 4.42
N LEU A 70 5.10 2.81 4.34
CA LEU A 70 4.01 2.79 5.33
C LEU A 70 4.49 2.27 6.69
N GLU A 71 5.34 1.24 6.71
CA GLU A 71 5.95 0.70 7.94
C GLU A 71 6.80 1.76 8.65
N ALA A 72 7.64 2.49 7.90
CA ALA A 72 8.44 3.59 8.46
C ALA A 72 7.57 4.72 9.04
N GLU A 73 6.44 5.02 8.40
CA GLU A 73 5.50 6.02 8.90
C GLU A 73 4.78 5.56 10.18
N VAL A 74 4.43 4.27 10.28
CA VAL A 74 3.87 3.67 11.51
C VAL A 74 4.86 3.81 12.67
N GLU A 75 6.13 3.45 12.46
CA GLU A 75 7.18 3.59 13.47
C GLU A 75 7.32 5.06 13.92
N ARG A 76 7.34 5.99 12.96
CA ARG A 76 7.41 7.43 13.25
C ARG A 76 6.21 7.93 14.06
N LEU A 77 5.00 7.45 13.76
CA LEU A 77 3.78 7.84 14.47
C LEU A 77 3.74 7.26 15.88
N LEU A 78 4.18 6.02 16.07
CA LEU A 78 4.31 5.41 17.39
C LEU A 78 5.30 6.18 18.27
N GLY A 79 6.42 6.62 17.71
CA GLY A 79 7.38 7.49 18.42
C GLY A 79 6.75 8.80 18.89
N LYS A 80 6.03 9.50 18.01
CA LYS A 80 5.30 10.74 18.38
C LYS A 80 4.23 10.50 19.44
N LEU A 81 3.51 9.37 19.35
CA LEU A 81 2.50 9.03 20.34
C LEU A 81 3.13 8.81 21.71
N ALA A 82 4.29 8.15 21.78
CA ALA A 82 5.03 7.93 23.02
C ALA A 82 5.49 9.26 23.64
N GLU A 83 6.04 10.17 22.84
CA GLU A 83 6.46 11.51 23.28
C GLU A 83 5.29 12.31 23.88
N VAL A 84 4.20 12.45 23.13
CA VAL A 84 3.01 13.19 23.59
C VAL A 84 2.38 12.53 24.82
N THR A 85 2.46 11.20 24.93
CA THR A 85 1.97 10.48 26.11
C THR A 85 2.82 10.80 27.33
N ALA A 86 4.15 10.83 27.19
CA ALA A 86 5.07 11.18 28.27
C ALA A 86 4.86 12.64 28.72
N GLU A 87 4.74 13.58 27.79
CA GLU A 87 4.46 14.98 28.10
C GLU A 87 3.14 15.14 28.87
N ARG A 88 2.08 14.47 28.42
CA ARG A 88 0.78 14.48 29.10
C ARG A 88 0.90 13.97 30.54
N ASP A 89 1.64 12.89 30.75
CA ASP A 89 1.77 12.27 32.06
C ASP A 89 2.62 13.15 33.00
N GLU A 90 3.65 13.82 32.48
CA GLU A 90 4.42 14.81 33.22
C GLU A 90 3.55 16.03 33.62
N LEU A 91 2.77 16.56 32.69
CA LEU A 91 1.87 17.69 32.95
C LEU A 91 0.81 17.33 34.01
N ARG A 92 0.29 16.09 33.98
CA ARG A 92 -0.63 15.58 35.02
C ARG A 92 0.03 15.49 36.39
N ALA A 93 1.27 15.01 36.46
CA ALA A 93 2.04 14.95 37.70
C ALA A 93 2.28 16.36 38.27
N ARG A 94 2.73 17.30 37.44
CA ARG A 94 2.94 18.71 37.81
C ARG A 94 1.64 19.35 38.33
N LEU A 95 0.52 19.12 37.64
CA LEU A 95 -0.79 19.61 38.06
C LEU A 95 -1.17 19.07 39.45
N THR A 96 -0.94 17.78 39.69
CA THR A 96 -1.23 17.13 40.97
C THR A 96 -0.42 17.77 42.10
N THR A 97 0.88 18.00 41.90
CA THR A 97 1.74 18.68 42.88
C THR A 97 1.27 20.11 43.17
N ILE A 98 0.89 20.87 42.15
CA ILE A 98 0.38 22.24 42.31
C ILE A 98 -0.91 22.23 43.14
N LEU A 99 -1.83 21.30 42.86
CA LEU A 99 -3.08 21.19 43.61
C LEU A 99 -2.85 20.82 45.08
N GLU A 100 -1.95 19.88 45.37
CA GLU A 100 -1.64 19.49 46.76
C GLU A 100 -0.94 20.62 47.53
N THR A 101 -0.01 21.34 46.89
CA THR A 101 0.64 22.51 47.52
C THR A 101 -0.34 23.65 47.77
N ALA A 102 -1.29 23.91 46.85
CA ALA A 102 -2.33 24.91 47.02
C ALA A 102 -3.30 24.56 48.15
N LYS A 103 -3.72 23.29 48.26
CA LYS A 103 -4.54 22.80 49.38
C LYS A 103 -3.84 23.02 50.71
N ARG A 104 -2.56 22.64 50.82
CA ARG A 104 -1.78 22.76 52.06
C ARG A 104 -1.58 24.20 52.51
N LYS A 105 -1.41 25.15 51.58
CA LYS A 105 -1.32 26.59 51.92
C LYS A 105 -2.65 27.20 52.36
N ARG A 106 -3.78 26.63 51.94
CA ARG A 106 -5.13 27.16 52.22
C ARG A 106 -5.65 26.77 53.61
N PHE A 107 -5.07 25.73 54.23
CA PHE A 107 -5.37 25.27 55.58
C PHE A 107 -4.05 24.98 56.32
N PRO A 108 -3.34 26.01 56.82
CA PRO A 108 -2.12 25.84 57.61
C PRO A 108 -2.38 25.21 58.98
#